data_AF-A0A2Z6RG78-F1
#
_entry.id   AF-A0A2Z6RG78-F1
#
_cell.length_a   1.000
_cell.length_b   1.000
_cell.length_c   1.000
_cell.angle_alpha   90.00
_cell.angle_beta   90.00
_cell.angle_gamma   90.00
#
_symmetry.space_group_name_H-M   'P 1'
#
loop_
_entity.id
_entity.type
_entity.pdbx_description
1 polymer ?
#
loop_
_entity_poly.entity_id
_entity_poly.type
_entity_poly.pdbx_seq_one_letter_code
_entity_poly.pdbx_strand_id
1 'polypeptide(L)'
;MREHTELCKILYLRITGVIKGSGLAECYRYGRGTDIDIVKAFNCYEEAANKGHVNSIYELGEYYRLRNVIYTEEELDISIVKAFNCYEEAANKGLVNSIYELGECYRYGRGTDLDIIKAFKLYEEAAKYGHVNSIHELGQKKLTE
;
A
#
# COMPACT_ATOMS: atom_id res chain seq x y z
N MET A 1 -10.65 -16.25 30.57
CA MET A 1 -12.00 -16.04 29.99
C MET A 1 -12.07 -14.90 28.96
N ARG A 2 -11.30 -13.81 29.06
CA ARG A 2 -11.30 -12.73 28.04
C ARG A 2 -10.74 -13.14 26.67
N GLU A 3 -9.71 -13.98 26.63
CA GLU A 3 -9.05 -14.42 25.38
C GLU A 3 -9.95 -15.29 24.49
N HIS A 4 -10.78 -16.16 25.09
CA HIS A 4 -11.71 -17.01 24.34
C HIS A 4 -12.82 -16.21 23.64
N THR A 5 -13.22 -15.05 24.20
CA THR A 5 -14.23 -14.16 23.59
C THR A 5 -13.73 -13.38 22.38
N GLU A 6 -12.45 -13.00 22.35
CA GLU A 6 -11.87 -12.22 21.24
C GLU A 6 -11.45 -13.13 20.07
N LEU A 7 -10.93 -14.32 20.35
CA LEU A 7 -10.78 -15.39 19.34
C LEU A 7 -12.13 -15.72 18.69
N CYS A 8 -13.21 -15.79 19.48
CA CYS A 8 -14.57 -16.01 18.96
C CYS A 8 -15.06 -14.89 18.05
N LYS A 9 -14.71 -13.60 18.27
CA LYS A 9 -15.12 -12.50 17.39
C LYS A 9 -14.41 -12.52 16.05
N ILE A 10 -13.09 -12.73 16.04
CA ILE A 10 -12.33 -12.82 14.78
C ILE A 10 -12.76 -14.05 13.99
N LEU A 11 -12.96 -15.19 14.65
CA LEU A 11 -13.48 -16.40 14.01
C LEU A 11 -14.90 -16.18 13.47
N TYR A 12 -15.77 -15.51 14.24
CA TYR A 12 -17.13 -15.15 13.82
C TYR A 12 -17.11 -14.22 12.59
N LEU A 13 -16.30 -13.15 12.60
CA LEU A 13 -16.18 -12.20 11.49
C LEU A 13 -15.57 -12.84 10.22
N ARG A 14 -14.70 -13.84 10.40
CA ARG A 14 -14.14 -14.66 9.33
C ARG A 14 -15.16 -15.66 8.75
N ILE A 15 -15.97 -16.30 9.61
CA ILE A 15 -17.01 -17.27 9.22
C ILE A 15 -18.21 -16.56 8.58
N THR A 16 -18.59 -15.38 9.05
CA THR A 16 -19.71 -14.61 8.49
C THR A 16 -19.36 -13.86 7.20
N GLY A 17 -18.09 -13.94 6.74
CA GLY A 17 -17.62 -13.27 5.51
C GLY A 17 -17.61 -11.73 5.60
N VAL A 18 -17.81 -11.18 6.80
CA VAL A 18 -17.87 -9.73 7.05
C VAL A 18 -16.49 -9.08 6.87
N ILE A 19 -15.42 -9.83 7.14
CA ILE A 19 -14.05 -9.40 6.94
C ILE A 19 -13.39 -10.26 5.86
N LYS A 20 -13.23 -9.72 4.65
CA LYS A 20 -12.32 -10.28 3.63
C LYS A 20 -10.87 -9.95 4.01
N GLY A 21 -9.90 -10.72 3.51
CA GLY A 21 -8.50 -10.77 3.99
C GLY A 21 -7.83 -9.43 4.34
N SER A 22 -8.19 -8.33 3.66
CA SER A 22 -7.75 -6.97 3.99
C SER A 22 -8.15 -6.49 5.39
N GLY A 23 -9.37 -6.78 5.86
CA GLY A 23 -9.80 -6.28 7.17
C GLY A 23 -9.23 -7.09 8.34
N LEU A 24 -8.82 -8.35 8.13
CA LEU A 24 -8.08 -9.12 9.14
C LEU A 24 -6.65 -8.60 9.24
N ALA A 25 -6.05 -8.25 8.10
CA ALA A 25 -4.76 -7.58 8.08
C ALA A 25 -4.80 -6.24 8.84
N GLU A 26 -5.87 -5.44 8.69
CA GLU A 26 -6.07 -4.22 9.48
C GLU A 26 -6.22 -4.49 10.98
N CYS A 27 -6.90 -5.57 11.36
CA CYS A 27 -7.00 -5.98 12.77
C CYS A 27 -5.62 -6.22 13.37
N TYR A 28 -4.77 -7.00 12.69
CA TYR A 28 -3.40 -7.24 13.14
C TYR A 28 -2.51 -6.00 13.05
N ARG A 29 -2.69 -5.14 12.05
CA ARG A 29 -1.88 -3.92 11.88
C ARG A 29 -2.14 -2.91 13.00
N TYR A 30 -3.40 -2.73 13.38
CA TYR A 30 -3.83 -1.69 14.32
C TYR A 30 -4.26 -2.21 15.70
N GLY A 31 -4.16 -3.52 15.93
CA GLY A 31 -4.57 -4.14 17.18
C GLY A 31 -6.08 -4.08 17.43
N ARG A 32 -6.91 -4.12 16.36
CA ARG A 32 -8.37 -4.05 16.51
C ARG A 32 -8.92 -5.44 16.87
N GLY A 33 -9.18 -5.67 18.15
CA GLY A 33 -9.69 -6.96 18.65
C GLY A 33 -8.64 -8.08 18.70
N THR A 34 -7.36 -7.74 18.53
CA THR A 34 -6.18 -8.60 18.64
C THR A 34 -5.00 -7.74 19.05
N ASP A 35 -3.91 -8.34 19.52
CA ASP A 35 -2.65 -7.63 19.64
C ASP A 35 -2.11 -7.24 18.26
N ILE A 36 -1.30 -6.19 18.21
CA ILE A 36 -0.59 -5.78 16.99
C ILE A 36 0.38 -6.89 16.59
N ASP A 37 0.24 -7.37 15.37
CA ASP A 37 1.09 -8.42 14.79
C ASP A 37 1.39 -8.08 13.32
N ILE A 38 2.48 -7.36 13.12
CA ILE A 38 2.89 -6.85 11.81
C ILE A 38 3.19 -7.98 10.82
N VAL A 39 3.70 -9.12 11.30
CA VAL A 39 3.99 -10.30 10.47
C VAL A 39 2.70 -10.97 10.00
N LYS A 40 1.71 -11.16 10.89
CA LYS A 40 0.40 -11.69 10.48
C LYS A 40 -0.35 -10.72 9.57
N ALA A 41 -0.24 -9.41 9.79
CA ALA A 41 -0.80 -8.41 8.91
C ALA A 41 -0.22 -8.53 7.49
N PHE A 42 1.11 -8.61 7.37
CA PHE A 42 1.79 -8.83 6.09
C PHE A 42 1.30 -10.09 5.38
N ASN A 43 1.27 -11.23 6.07
CA ASN A 43 0.82 -12.49 5.47
C ASN A 43 -0.64 -12.41 4.98
N CYS A 44 -1.50 -11.71 5.72
CA CYS A 44 -2.89 -11.50 5.31
C CYS A 44 -2.99 -10.60 4.06
N TYR A 45 -2.19 -9.53 3.99
CA TYR A 45 -2.13 -8.66 2.81
C TYR A 45 -1.59 -9.42 1.59
N GLU A 46 -0.55 -10.23 1.76
CA GLU A 46 0.01 -11.08 0.69
C GLU A 46 -1.02 -12.08 0.15
N GLU A 47 -1.74 -12.80 1.03
CA GLU A 47 -2.78 -13.74 0.61
C GLU A 47 -3.90 -13.03 -0.16
N ALA A 48 -4.33 -11.86 0.32
CA ALA A 48 -5.37 -11.07 -0.33
C ALA A 48 -4.90 -10.46 -1.66
N ALA A 49 -3.65 -9.99 -1.73
CA ALA A 49 -3.05 -9.47 -2.95
C ALA A 49 -2.96 -10.56 -4.03
N ASN A 50 -2.55 -11.78 -3.66
CA ASN A 50 -2.54 -12.94 -4.56
C ASN A 50 -3.93 -13.32 -5.10
N LYS A 51 -5.00 -12.94 -4.40
CA LYS A 51 -6.40 -13.07 -4.85
C LYS A 51 -6.90 -11.87 -5.65
N GLY A 52 -6.03 -10.90 -5.95
CA GLY A 52 -6.32 -9.71 -6.74
C GLY A 52 -6.98 -8.57 -5.98
N HIS A 53 -7.01 -8.59 -4.64
CA HIS A 53 -7.56 -7.49 -3.86
C HIS A 53 -6.67 -6.24 -3.95
N VAL A 54 -7.14 -5.23 -4.69
CA VAL A 54 -6.38 -4.02 -5.04
C VAL A 54 -5.85 -3.26 -3.82
N ASN A 55 -6.68 -3.05 -2.80
CA ASN A 55 -6.24 -2.40 -1.57
C ASN A 55 -5.14 -3.20 -0.86
N SER A 56 -5.19 -4.53 -0.90
CA SER A 56 -4.16 -5.36 -0.28
C SER A 56 -2.84 -5.33 -1.05
N ILE A 57 -2.91 -5.23 -2.38
CA ILE A 57 -1.71 -5.00 -3.22
C ILE A 57 -1.05 -3.67 -2.83
N TYR A 58 -1.83 -2.60 -2.69
CA TYR A 58 -1.31 -1.30 -2.23
C TYR A 58 -0.69 -1.37 -0.83
N GLU A 59 -1.37 -1.99 0.13
CA GLU A 59 -0.88 -2.12 1.51
C GLU A 59 0.39 -2.98 1.59
N LEU A 60 0.53 -3.97 0.70
CA LEU A 60 1.77 -4.73 0.55
C LEU A 60 2.91 -3.84 0.02
N GLY A 61 2.62 -2.94 -0.92
CA GLY A 61 3.55 -1.92 -1.39
C GLY A 61 4.03 -0.99 -0.27
N GLU A 62 3.09 -0.49 0.55
CA GLU A 62 3.42 0.32 1.74
C GLU A 62 4.30 -0.44 2.73
N TYR A 63 4.04 -1.73 2.92
CA TYR A 63 4.88 -2.57 3.78
C TYR A 63 6.33 -2.65 3.26
N TYR A 64 6.51 -2.90 1.98
CA TYR A 64 7.84 -2.93 1.35
C TYR A 64 8.52 -1.56 1.38
N ARG A 65 7.77 -0.47 1.21
CA ARG A 65 8.26 0.92 1.29
C ARG A 65 8.75 1.29 2.68
N LEU A 66 8.10 0.77 3.73
CA LEU A 66 8.38 1.08 5.13
C LEU A 66 9.39 0.13 5.79
N ARG A 67 9.77 -0.97 5.13
CA ARG A 67 10.84 -1.89 5.57
C ARG A 67 12.23 -1.24 5.48
N ASN A 68 12.46 -0.21 6.29
CA ASN A 68 13.69 0.59 6.30
C ASN A 68 14.66 0.22 7.44
N VAL A 69 14.42 -0.83 8.24
CA VAL A 69 15.03 -0.90 9.58
C VAL A 69 15.92 -2.13 9.85
N ILE A 70 15.95 -3.18 9.00
CA ILE A 70 16.59 -4.46 9.40
C ILE A 70 17.45 -5.13 8.30
N TYR A 71 17.70 -4.49 7.15
CA TYR A 71 18.18 -5.22 5.97
C TYR A 71 19.48 -4.66 5.37
N THR A 72 20.21 -5.51 4.65
CA THR A 72 21.39 -5.12 3.86
C THR A 72 20.99 -4.18 2.71
N GLU A 73 21.95 -3.49 2.09
CA GLU A 73 21.67 -2.61 0.92
C GLU A 73 20.96 -3.38 -0.22
N GLU A 74 21.36 -4.61 -0.50
CA GLU A 74 20.75 -5.47 -1.53
C GLU A 74 19.27 -5.80 -1.22
N GLU A 75 18.97 -6.14 0.03
CA GLU A 75 17.61 -6.44 0.47
C GLU A 75 16.70 -5.20 0.48
N LEU A 76 17.28 -4.01 0.70
CA LEU A 76 16.57 -2.74 0.58
C LEU A 76 16.18 -2.47 -0.87
N ASP A 77 17.10 -2.63 -1.83
CA ASP A 77 16.81 -2.46 -3.26
C ASP A 77 15.70 -3.40 -3.74
N ILE A 78 15.75 -4.67 -3.33
CA ILE A 78 14.68 -5.64 -3.62
C ILE A 78 13.34 -5.17 -3.05
N SER A 79 13.33 -4.62 -1.82
CA SER A 79 12.10 -4.10 -1.20
C SER A 79 11.54 -2.91 -1.96
N ILE A 80 12.40 -1.98 -2.39
CA ILE A 80 12.00 -0.81 -3.17
C ILE A 80 11.38 -1.22 -4.51
N VAL A 81 11.98 -2.19 -5.21
CA VAL A 81 11.44 -2.73 -6.47
C VAL A 81 10.09 -3.44 -6.24
N LYS A 82 9.95 -4.20 -5.15
CA LYS A 82 8.66 -4.83 -4.79
C LYS A 82 7.57 -3.79 -4.49
N ALA A 83 7.91 -2.71 -3.80
CA ALA A 83 6.98 -1.61 -3.56
C ALA A 83 6.51 -0.98 -4.87
N PHE A 84 7.46 -0.67 -5.77
CA PHE A 84 7.16 -0.15 -7.12
C PHE A 84 6.18 -1.06 -7.87
N ASN A 85 6.44 -2.36 -7.93
CA ASN A 85 5.58 -3.32 -8.62
C ASN A 85 4.16 -3.36 -8.03
N CYS A 86 4.04 -3.30 -6.69
CA CYS A 86 2.74 -3.23 -6.03
C CYS A 86 1.96 -1.95 -6.40
N TYR A 87 2.62 -0.80 -6.41
CA TYR A 87 1.97 0.45 -6.81
C TYR A 87 1.56 0.43 -8.28
N GLU A 88 2.41 -0.09 -9.17
CA GLU A 88 2.11 -0.22 -10.59
C GLU A 88 0.89 -1.13 -10.82
N GLU A 89 0.85 -2.30 -10.19
CA GLU A 89 -0.28 -3.23 -10.33
C GLU A 89 -1.59 -2.59 -9.81
N ALA A 90 -1.55 -1.97 -8.63
CA ALA A 90 -2.74 -1.37 -8.03
C ALA A 90 -3.20 -0.11 -8.78
N ALA A 91 -2.28 0.68 -9.34
CA ALA A 91 -2.57 1.81 -10.22
C ALA A 91 -3.25 1.35 -11.52
N ASN A 92 -2.75 0.27 -12.15
CA ASN A 92 -3.37 -0.34 -13.33
C ASN A 92 -4.78 -0.88 -13.05
N LYS A 93 -5.10 -1.17 -11.79
CA LYS A 93 -6.44 -1.56 -11.32
C LYS A 93 -7.30 -0.38 -10.85
N GLY A 94 -6.83 0.85 -11.06
CA GLY A 94 -7.58 2.10 -10.82
C GLY A 94 -7.53 2.62 -9.39
N LEU A 95 -6.64 2.12 -8.52
CA LEU A 95 -6.50 2.66 -7.18
C LEU A 95 -5.76 3.99 -7.21
N VAL A 96 -6.48 5.07 -6.95
CA VAL A 96 -5.99 6.45 -7.07
C VAL A 96 -4.76 6.73 -6.21
N ASN A 97 -4.71 6.20 -4.98
CA ASN A 97 -3.54 6.34 -4.11
C ASN A 97 -2.29 5.70 -4.73
N SER A 98 -2.44 4.54 -5.39
CA SER A 98 -1.33 3.88 -6.07
C SER A 98 -0.86 4.65 -7.31
N ILE A 99 -1.76 5.33 -8.03
CA ILE A 99 -1.37 6.20 -9.15
C ILE A 99 -0.45 7.31 -8.63
N TYR A 100 -0.77 7.91 -7.48
CA TYR A 100 0.09 8.91 -6.84
C TYR A 100 1.44 8.33 -6.38
N GLU A 101 1.44 7.21 -5.66
CA GLU A 101 2.69 6.58 -5.20
C GLU A 101 3.58 6.11 -6.36
N LEU A 102 2.99 5.66 -7.47
CA LEU A 102 3.73 5.37 -8.69
C LEU A 102 4.38 6.65 -9.26
N GLY A 103 3.69 7.78 -9.17
CA GLY A 103 4.24 9.11 -9.49
C GLY A 103 5.45 9.45 -8.61
N GLU A 104 5.34 9.23 -7.29
CA GLU A 104 6.46 9.40 -6.35
C GLU A 104 7.64 8.49 -6.69
N CYS A 105 7.38 7.24 -7.10
CA CYS A 105 8.41 6.32 -7.56
C CYS A 105 9.19 6.88 -8.75
N TYR A 106 8.50 7.37 -9.79
CA TYR A 106 9.17 7.97 -10.95
C TYR A 106 9.86 9.30 -10.60
N ARG A 107 9.29 10.10 -9.70
CA ARG A 107 9.88 11.38 -9.30
C ARG A 107 11.25 11.23 -8.64
N TYR A 108 11.40 10.18 -7.84
CA TYR A 108 12.61 9.93 -7.05
C TYR A 108 13.46 8.75 -7.53
N GLY A 109 13.06 8.09 -8.62
CA GLY A 109 13.73 6.88 -9.11
C GLY A 109 13.68 5.70 -8.11
N ARG A 110 12.55 5.52 -7.41
CA ARG A 110 12.39 4.46 -6.41
C ARG A 110 11.89 3.19 -7.07
N GLY A 111 12.79 2.24 -7.30
CA GLY A 111 12.48 0.94 -7.90
C GLY A 111 12.29 1.00 -9.41
N THR A 112 12.60 2.16 -9.99
CA THR A 112 12.54 2.48 -11.41
C THR A 112 13.48 3.65 -11.69
N ASP A 113 13.74 3.96 -12.96
CA ASP A 113 14.53 5.14 -13.30
C ASP A 113 13.76 6.43 -13.00
N LEU A 114 14.51 7.48 -12.67
CA LEU A 114 13.93 8.81 -12.46
C LEU A 114 13.32 9.33 -13.77
N ASP A 115 12.02 9.64 -13.75
CA ASP A 115 11.27 10.20 -14.87
C ASP A 115 10.24 11.23 -14.36
N ILE A 116 10.68 12.49 -14.31
CA ILE A 116 9.84 13.60 -13.84
C ILE A 116 8.62 13.81 -14.74
N ILE A 117 8.75 13.58 -16.05
CA ILE A 117 7.64 13.79 -17.00
C ILE A 117 6.54 12.75 -16.73
N LYS A 118 6.92 11.49 -16.55
CA LYS A 118 5.98 10.41 -16.21
C LYS A 118 5.37 10.60 -14.82
N ALA A 119 6.15 11.06 -13.84
CA ALA A 119 5.63 11.40 -12.51
C ALA A 119 4.51 12.45 -12.58
N PHE A 120 4.73 13.55 -13.30
CA PHE A 120 3.70 14.60 -13.42
C PHE A 120 2.45 14.14 -14.17
N LYS A 121 2.58 13.28 -15.19
CA LYS A 121 1.41 12.67 -15.86
C LYS A 121 0.57 11.84 -14.89
N LEU A 122 1.22 11.08 -14.01
CA LEU A 122 0.53 10.29 -12.98
C LEU A 122 -0.13 11.18 -11.93
N TYR A 123 0.50 12.30 -11.54
CA TYR A 123 -0.15 13.28 -10.67
C TYR A 123 -1.37 13.92 -11.33
N GLU A 124 -1.29 14.29 -12.62
CA GLU A 124 -2.44 14.81 -13.37
C GLU A 124 -3.58 13.78 -13.42
N GLU A 125 -3.26 12.51 -13.62
CA GLU A 125 -4.23 11.43 -13.60
C GLU A 125 -4.90 11.28 -12.22
N ALA A 126 -4.12 11.15 -11.15
CA ALA A 126 -4.65 11.05 -9.79
C ALA A 126 -5.45 12.30 -9.37
N ALA A 127 -5.04 13.49 -9.81
CA ALA A 127 -5.75 14.74 -9.56
C ALA A 127 -7.12 14.81 -10.24
N LYS A 128 -7.29 14.19 -11.42
CA LYS A 128 -8.63 14.06 -12.07
C LYS A 128 -9.62 13.28 -11.20
N TYR A 129 -9.12 12.38 -10.35
CA TYR A 129 -9.92 11.65 -9.37
C TYR A 129 -9.96 12.32 -7.99
N GLY A 130 -9.49 13.57 -7.88
CA GLY A 130 -9.55 14.35 -6.64
C GLY A 130 -8.46 14.03 -5.62
N HIS A 131 -7.37 13.36 -6.01
CA HIS A 131 -6.27 13.09 -5.09
C HIS A 131 -5.58 14.38 -4.64
N VAL A 132 -5.74 14.71 -3.35
CA VAL A 132 -5.35 16.00 -2.78
C VAL A 132 -3.86 16.27 -2.90
N ASN A 133 -3.02 15.28 -2.59
CA ASN A 133 -1.57 15.45 -2.68
C ASN A 133 -1.13 15.67 -4.13
N SER A 134 -1.74 14.98 -5.10
CA SER A 134 -1.42 15.19 -6.52
C SER A 134 -1.78 16.59 -6.99
N ILE A 135 -2.94 17.11 -6.56
CA ILE A 135 -3.35 18.50 -6.85
C ILE A 135 -2.34 19.48 -6.26
N HIS A 136 -1.85 19.22 -5.05
CA HIS A 136 -0.83 20.03 -4.40
C HIS A 136 0.50 20.03 -5.16
N GLU A 137 1.02 18.86 -5.54
CA GLU A 137 2.26 18.73 -6.32
C GLU A 137 2.18 19.47 -7.66
N LEU A 138 1.03 19.38 -8.36
CA LEU A 138 0.79 20.11 -9.60
C LEU A 138 0.70 21.63 -9.39
N GLY A 139 0.17 22.06 -8.24
CA GLY A 139 0.12 23.46 -7.84
C GLY A 139 1.51 24.04 -7.64
N GLN A 140 2.42 23.30 -6.99
CA GLN A 140 3.81 23.71 -6.78
C GLN A 140 4.55 23.85 -8.12
N LYS A 141 4.40 22.89 -9.04
CA LYS A 141 5.03 22.94 -10.37
C LYS A 141 4.71 24.25 -11.11
N LYS A 142 3.45 24.68 -11.07
CA LYS A 142 2.97 25.91 -11.73
C LYS A 142 3.50 27.21 -11.11
N LEU A 143 3.99 27.17 -9.87
CA LEU A 143 4.58 28.33 -9.18
C LEU A 143 6.09 28.46 -9.44
N THR A 144 6.72 27.41 -9.96
CA THR A 144 8.17 27.36 -10.22
C THR A 144 8.54 27.56 -11.69
N GLU A 145 7.55 27.72 -12.59
CA GLU A 145 7.68 28.10 -14.00
C GLU A 145 7.35 29.59 -14.18
#